data_AF-A0A0P1KQ96-F1
#
_entry.id   AF-A0A0P1KQ96-F1
#
_cell.length_a   1.000
_cell.length_b   1.000
_cell.length_c   1.000
_cell.angle_alpha   90.00
_cell.angle_beta   90.00
_cell.angle_gamma   90.00
#
_symmetry.space_group_name_H-M   'P 1'
#
loop_
_entity.id
_entity.type
_entity.pdbx_description
1 polymer ?
#
loop_
_entity_poly.entity_id
_entity_poly.type
_entity_poly.pdbx_seq_one_letter_code
_entity_poly.pdbx_strand_id
1 'polypeptide(L)'
;MYDSITVQKLDQLKWLRMDYSIIQKKETMPLSKWSATDQILCKVGMTRKPTVSARLIEWENTCKHPVIGLSPSSLQALSAAQQRPAFPERSLVKLFRKLSITSKAKVPRVVPYPQMPALRSFHNGGFYVRDGSGLEDMERRIHRLLWQRFGQGFVYCHGCKNEKGYPKRHKEWFMIPISQLPNVFKAIDAICVGK
;
A
#
# COMPACT_ATOMS: atom_id res chain seq x y z
N MET A 1 0.40 9.09 3.50
CA MET A 1 -0.48 8.44 2.50
C MET A 1 -1.64 7.72 3.16
N TYR A 2 -1.38 6.77 4.04
CA TYR A 2 -2.41 6.10 4.85
C TYR A 2 -3.40 7.09 5.48
N ASP A 3 -2.90 8.07 6.26
CA ASP A 3 -3.74 9.09 6.90
C ASP A 3 -4.50 9.98 5.91
N SER A 4 -3.94 10.18 4.70
CA SER A 4 -4.64 10.91 3.64
C SER A 4 -5.86 10.14 3.14
N ILE A 5 -5.85 8.81 3.23
CA ILE A 5 -6.95 7.95 2.77
C ILE A 5 -7.92 7.69 3.91
N THR A 6 -7.43 7.39 5.11
CA THR A 6 -8.26 7.03 6.27
C THR A 6 -8.83 8.26 6.99
N VAL A 7 -8.09 9.36 7.03
CA VAL A 7 -8.44 10.62 7.74
C VAL A 7 -8.70 11.78 6.76
N GLN A 8 -8.61 11.54 5.44
CA GLN A 8 -8.85 12.56 4.38
C GLN A 8 -7.95 13.81 4.46
N LYS A 9 -6.77 13.72 5.10
CA LYS A 9 -5.80 14.83 5.16
C LYS A 9 -4.82 14.81 4.00
N LEU A 10 -5.15 15.49 2.90
CA LEU A 10 -4.33 15.56 1.67
C LEU A 10 -3.02 16.36 1.82
N ASP A 11 -2.92 17.26 2.80
CA ASP A 11 -1.76 18.15 2.97
C ASP A 11 -0.45 17.44 3.29
N GLN A 12 -0.48 16.17 3.73
CA GLN A 12 0.70 15.41 4.13
C GLN A 12 1.48 14.77 2.97
N LEU A 13 0.97 14.83 1.73
CA LEU A 13 1.57 14.15 0.57
C LEU A 13 2.43 15.06 -0.32
N LYS A 14 2.71 16.31 0.10
CA LYS A 14 3.46 17.31 -0.70
C LYS A 14 4.87 16.85 -1.10
N TRP A 15 5.47 15.94 -0.34
CA TRP A 15 6.81 15.40 -0.59
C TRP A 15 6.84 14.27 -1.63
N LEU A 16 5.70 13.61 -1.89
CA LEU A 16 5.63 12.48 -2.80
C LEU A 16 5.15 12.95 -4.18
N ARG A 17 6.01 12.84 -5.18
CA ARG A 17 5.65 13.12 -6.57
C ARG A 17 5.82 11.87 -7.42
N MET A 18 4.88 11.67 -8.33
CA MET A 18 4.82 10.56 -9.25
C MET A 18 5.50 10.93 -10.57
N ASP A 19 6.47 10.10 -10.96
CA ASP A 19 7.15 10.19 -12.24
C ASP A 19 6.53 9.18 -13.22
N TYR A 20 5.72 9.68 -14.15
CA TYR A 20 5.05 8.87 -15.18
C TYR A 20 5.81 8.87 -16.52
N SER A 21 7.00 9.49 -16.59
CA SER A 21 7.80 9.60 -17.83
C SER A 21 8.09 8.23 -18.47
N ILE A 22 8.34 7.21 -17.64
CA ILE A 22 8.60 5.83 -18.07
C ILE A 22 7.37 5.19 -18.73
N ILE A 23 6.16 5.49 -18.25
CA ILE A 23 4.92 4.86 -18.72
C ILE A 23 4.46 5.49 -20.04
N GLN A 24 4.66 6.80 -20.22
CA GLN A 24 4.14 7.53 -21.37
C GLN A 24 5.17 7.78 -22.49
N LYS A 25 6.38 7.20 -22.40
CA LYS A 25 7.49 7.39 -23.37
C LYS A 25 7.72 8.88 -23.75
N LYS A 26 7.49 9.79 -22.81
CA LYS A 26 7.80 11.21 -22.96
C LYS A 26 8.93 11.55 -21.97
N GLU A 27 10.05 12.01 -22.50
CA GLU A 27 11.31 12.20 -21.76
C GLU A 27 11.19 13.20 -20.60
N THR A 28 10.21 14.10 -20.61
CA THR A 28 10.06 15.16 -19.61
C THR A 28 8.59 15.44 -19.30
N MET A 29 7.96 14.56 -18.52
CA MET A 29 6.70 14.91 -17.85
C MET A 29 6.98 15.59 -16.51
N PRO A 30 6.29 16.70 -16.18
CA PRO A 30 6.40 17.31 -14.86
C PRO A 30 5.97 16.29 -13.80
N LEU A 31 6.79 16.18 -12.74
CA LEU A 31 6.50 15.34 -11.57
C LEU A 31 5.10 15.68 -11.02
N SER A 32 4.18 14.73 -11.16
CA SER A 32 2.77 14.93 -10.82
C SER A 32 2.53 14.69 -9.32
N LYS A 33 1.56 15.42 -8.74
CA LYS A 33 1.16 15.18 -7.35
C LYS A 33 0.42 13.85 -7.26
N TRP A 34 0.66 13.10 -6.18
CA TRP A 34 -0.11 11.88 -5.90
C TRP A 34 -1.61 12.20 -5.82
N SER A 35 -2.41 11.60 -6.69
CA SER A 35 -3.87 11.78 -6.75
C SER A 35 -4.65 10.47 -6.67
N ALA A 36 -3.97 9.31 -6.67
CA ALA A 36 -4.64 8.02 -6.63
C ALA A 36 -5.28 7.79 -5.25
N THR A 37 -6.60 7.60 -5.24
CA THR A 37 -7.40 7.35 -4.02
C THR A 37 -7.66 5.87 -3.80
N ASP A 38 -7.45 5.05 -4.82
CA ASP A 38 -7.66 3.61 -4.82
C ASP A 38 -6.38 2.78 -4.64
N GLN A 39 -5.23 3.46 -4.65
CA GLN A 39 -3.91 2.87 -4.58
C GLN A 39 -3.14 3.38 -3.36
N ILE A 40 -2.18 2.58 -2.94
CA ILE A 40 -1.23 2.94 -1.89
C ILE A 40 0.19 2.59 -2.33
N LEU A 41 1.14 3.43 -1.94
CA LEU A 41 2.56 3.20 -2.16
C LEU A 41 3.12 2.44 -0.94
N CYS A 42 3.50 1.20 -1.14
CA CYS A 42 4.03 0.32 -0.10
C CYS A 42 5.51 0.08 -0.30
N LYS A 43 6.29 0.19 0.77
CA LYS A 43 7.66 -0.31 0.82
C LYS A 43 7.66 -1.71 1.40
N VAL A 44 8.40 -2.63 0.79
CA VAL A 44 8.66 -3.95 1.37
C VAL A 44 10.15 -4.07 1.59
N GLY A 45 10.55 -4.33 2.84
CA GLY A 45 11.95 -4.55 3.18
C GLY A 45 12.09 -5.50 4.36
N MET A 46 13.21 -6.21 4.42
CA MET A 46 13.54 -7.07 5.55
C MET A 46 14.27 -6.32 6.68
N THR A 47 14.28 -6.92 7.86
CA THR A 47 14.99 -6.42 9.04
C THR A 47 15.48 -7.58 9.89
N ARG A 48 16.69 -7.43 10.44
CA ARG A 48 17.24 -8.29 11.50
C ARG A 48 17.16 -7.62 12.89
N LYS A 49 16.52 -6.44 12.98
CA LYS A 49 16.32 -5.73 14.24
C LYS A 49 15.32 -6.49 15.13
N PRO A 50 15.42 -6.41 16.46
CA PRO A 50 14.51 -7.12 17.37
C PRO A 50 13.03 -6.78 17.19
N THR A 51 12.71 -5.55 16.76
CA THR A 51 11.34 -5.09 16.56
C THR A 51 11.16 -4.41 15.21
N VAL A 52 9.96 -4.54 14.65
CA VAL A 52 9.56 -3.83 13.42
C VAL A 52 9.54 -2.32 13.65
N SER A 53 9.09 -1.86 14.82
CA SER A 53 9.08 -0.44 15.17
C SER A 53 10.45 0.20 15.11
N ALA A 54 11.51 -0.50 15.59
CA ALA A 54 12.88 0.01 15.47
C ALA A 54 13.31 0.20 14.00
N ARG A 55 12.88 -0.71 13.12
CA ARG A 55 13.15 -0.58 11.67
C ARG A 55 12.40 0.59 11.04
N LEU A 56 11.14 0.81 11.44
CA LEU A 56 10.35 1.93 10.94
C LEU A 56 10.98 3.27 11.34
N ILE A 57 11.39 3.42 12.60
CA ILE A 57 12.09 4.62 13.08
C ILE A 57 13.39 4.85 12.31
N GLU A 58 14.16 3.80 12.03
CA GLU A 58 15.37 3.90 11.21
C GLU A 58 15.06 4.42 9.80
N TRP A 59 14.00 3.92 9.16
CA TRP A 59 13.56 4.39 7.85
C TRP A 59 13.08 5.84 7.88
N GLU A 60 12.30 6.24 8.88
CA GLU A 60 11.88 7.63 9.04
C GLU A 60 13.07 8.57 9.24
N ASN A 61 14.03 8.17 10.08
CA ASN A 61 15.25 8.94 10.32
C ASN A 61 16.14 9.05 9.09
N THR A 62 16.18 8.02 8.25
CA THR A 62 17.01 7.98 7.03
C THR A 62 16.33 8.71 5.87
N CYS A 63 15.04 8.48 5.67
CA CYS A 63 14.28 9.03 4.53
C CYS A 63 13.69 10.42 4.84
N LYS A 64 13.67 10.84 6.11
CA LYS A 64 13.07 12.10 6.58
C LYS A 64 11.59 12.26 6.21
N HIS A 65 10.88 11.15 6.15
CA HIS A 65 9.46 11.09 5.83
C HIS A 65 8.75 10.15 6.81
N PRO A 66 7.50 10.45 7.22
CA PRO A 66 6.75 9.57 8.10
C PRO A 66 6.40 8.27 7.37
N VAL A 67 6.56 7.14 8.07
CA VAL A 67 6.30 5.79 7.55
C VAL A 67 5.42 5.06 8.55
N ILE A 68 4.36 4.42 8.05
CA ILE A 68 3.48 3.59 8.87
C ILE A 68 3.63 2.13 8.50
N GLY A 69 3.73 1.26 9.51
CA GLY A 69 3.68 -0.19 9.34
C GLY A 69 2.27 -0.62 8.97
N LEU A 70 2.14 -1.38 7.87
CA LEU A 70 0.85 -1.96 7.51
C LEU A 70 0.61 -3.25 8.29
N SER A 71 -0.56 -3.33 8.93
CA SER A 71 -1.03 -4.50 9.66
C SER A 71 -2.44 -4.89 9.19
N PRO A 72 -2.93 -6.10 9.50
CA PRO A 72 -4.29 -6.50 9.14
C PRO A 72 -5.38 -5.49 9.57
N SER A 73 -5.24 -4.85 10.73
CA SER A 73 -6.15 -3.79 11.17
C SER A 73 -6.03 -2.52 10.31
N SER A 74 -4.82 -2.14 9.90
CA SER A 74 -4.58 -1.04 8.94
C SER A 74 -5.25 -1.32 7.60
N LEU A 75 -5.23 -2.58 7.10
CA LEU A 75 -5.91 -2.95 5.86
C LEU A 75 -7.43 -2.82 5.98
N GLN A 76 -7.99 -3.24 7.11
CA GLN A 76 -9.43 -3.09 7.38
C GLN A 76 -9.84 -1.62 7.38
N ALA A 77 -9.05 -0.76 8.03
CA ALA A 77 -9.29 0.69 8.05
C ALA A 77 -9.21 1.31 6.65
N LEU A 78 -8.21 0.94 5.84
CA LEU A 78 -8.11 1.40 4.44
C LEU A 78 -9.32 0.96 3.61
N SER A 79 -9.72 -0.30 3.72
CA SER A 79 -10.89 -0.82 3.01
C SER A 79 -12.17 -0.11 3.43
N ALA A 80 -12.36 0.14 4.74
CA ALA A 80 -13.52 0.85 5.24
C ALA A 80 -13.56 2.30 4.74
N ALA A 81 -12.40 2.96 4.63
CA ALA A 81 -12.28 4.31 4.09
C ALA A 81 -12.66 4.38 2.59
N GLN A 82 -12.33 3.35 1.80
CA GLN A 82 -12.73 3.27 0.39
C GLN A 82 -14.24 3.10 0.17
N GLN A 83 -14.94 2.49 1.13
CA GLN A 83 -16.39 2.26 1.03
C GLN A 83 -17.21 3.48 1.44
N ARG A 84 -16.59 4.52 2.00
CA ARG A 84 -17.30 5.76 2.32
C ARG A 84 -17.67 6.45 1.00
N PRO A 85 -18.95 6.76 0.75
CA PRO A 85 -19.32 7.49 -0.44
C PRO A 85 -18.62 8.86 -0.42
N ALA A 86 -17.97 9.21 -1.54
CA ALA A 86 -17.19 10.44 -1.70
C ALA A 86 -18.02 11.72 -1.48
N PHE A 87 -19.35 11.61 -1.50
CA PHE A 87 -20.29 12.64 -1.15
C PHE A 87 -21.38 12.06 -0.24
N PRO A 88 -21.87 12.81 0.77
CA PRO A 88 -23.14 12.45 1.39
C PRO A 88 -24.19 12.46 0.27
N GLU A 89 -24.75 11.28 -0.05
CA GLU A 89 -25.84 11.20 -1.03
C GLU A 89 -26.90 12.25 -0.66
N ARG A 90 -27.19 13.17 -1.60
CA ARG A 90 -28.24 14.16 -1.41
C ARG A 90 -29.53 13.41 -1.04
N SER A 91 -30.23 13.88 -0.02
CA SER A 91 -31.47 13.30 0.57
C SER A 91 -32.44 12.71 -0.47
N LEU A 92 -32.60 13.37 -1.62
CA LEU A 92 -33.44 12.91 -2.72
C LEU A 92 -32.99 11.58 -3.34
N VAL A 93 -31.69 11.35 -3.54
CA VAL A 93 -31.18 10.08 -4.10
C VAL A 93 -31.48 8.91 -3.15
N LYS A 94 -31.41 9.13 -1.83
CA LYS A 94 -31.85 8.15 -0.82
C LYS A 94 -33.36 7.87 -0.88
N LEU A 95 -34.18 8.88 -1.13
CA LEU A 95 -35.64 8.74 -1.25
C LEU A 95 -36.02 7.96 -2.52
N PHE A 96 -35.38 8.25 -3.65
CA PHE A 96 -35.67 7.57 -4.92
C PHE A 96 -35.05 6.18 -5.06
N ARG A 97 -34.05 5.82 -4.24
CA ARG A 97 -33.44 4.47 -4.25
C ARG A 97 -34.43 3.36 -3.84
N LYS A 98 -35.51 3.72 -3.14
CA LYS A 98 -36.62 2.80 -2.81
C LYS A 98 -37.70 2.71 -3.90
N LEU A 99 -37.65 3.59 -4.90
CA LEU A 99 -38.59 3.63 -6.03
C LEU A 99 -38.03 2.87 -7.24
N SER A 100 -37.49 1.67 -6.98
CA SER A 100 -37.13 0.72 -8.03
C SER A 100 -38.33 -0.19 -8.29
N ILE A 101 -38.88 -0.13 -9.50
CA ILE A 101 -39.89 -1.10 -9.96
C ILE A 101 -39.19 -2.45 -10.01
N THR A 102 -39.67 -3.39 -9.20
CA THR A 102 -39.15 -4.75 -9.03
C THR A 102 -39.24 -5.55 -10.34
N SER A 103 -38.32 -5.33 -11.26
CA SER A 103 -37.74 -6.43 -12.02
C SER A 103 -36.68 -7.07 -11.12
N LYS A 104 -36.59 -8.40 -11.11
CA LYS A 104 -35.76 -9.22 -10.20
C LYS A 104 -34.24 -9.01 -10.39
N ALA A 105 -33.76 -7.78 -10.27
CA ALA A 105 -32.35 -7.45 -10.21
C ALA A 105 -31.89 -7.62 -8.76
N LYS A 106 -31.07 -8.66 -8.55
CA LYS A 106 -30.39 -8.93 -7.29
C LYS A 106 -29.76 -7.63 -6.79
N VAL A 107 -30.21 -7.15 -5.63
CA VAL A 107 -29.55 -6.08 -4.87
C VAL A 107 -28.05 -6.37 -4.88
N PRO A 108 -27.16 -5.42 -5.24
CA PRO A 108 -25.74 -5.63 -5.09
C PRO A 108 -25.50 -5.92 -3.61
N ARG A 109 -25.26 -7.20 -3.29
CA ARG A 109 -24.78 -7.57 -1.96
C ARG A 109 -23.56 -6.70 -1.73
N VAL A 110 -23.58 -5.92 -0.65
CA VAL A 110 -22.36 -5.40 -0.03
C VAL A 110 -21.48 -6.64 0.09
N VAL A 111 -20.49 -6.78 -0.79
CA VAL A 111 -19.60 -7.94 -0.77
C VAL A 111 -18.88 -7.79 0.57
N PRO A 112 -19.13 -8.66 1.56
CA PRO A 112 -18.37 -8.61 2.79
C PRO A 112 -16.93 -8.80 2.33
N TYR A 113 -16.09 -7.81 2.63
CA TYR A 113 -14.68 -7.93 2.30
C TYR A 113 -14.20 -9.25 2.91
N PRO A 114 -13.51 -10.12 2.15
CA PRO A 114 -13.12 -11.42 2.65
C PRO A 114 -12.36 -11.18 3.95
N GLN A 115 -12.86 -11.76 5.05
CA GLN A 115 -12.17 -11.69 6.33
C GLN A 115 -10.71 -12.04 6.08
N MET A 116 -9.81 -11.15 6.52
CA MET A 116 -8.38 -11.37 6.34
C MET A 116 -8.06 -12.76 6.88
N PRO A 117 -7.55 -13.69 6.04
CA PRO A 117 -7.25 -15.03 6.52
C PRO A 117 -6.18 -14.94 7.59
N ALA A 118 -6.20 -15.91 8.51
CA ALA A 118 -5.19 -16.03 9.54
C ALA A 118 -3.80 -16.14 8.87
N LEU A 119 -3.00 -15.09 9.05
CA LEU A 119 -1.62 -15.04 8.57
C LEU A 119 -0.75 -15.78 9.59
N ARG A 120 -0.06 -16.84 9.15
CA ARG A 120 0.64 -17.75 10.06
C ARG A 120 1.97 -17.20 10.55
N SER A 121 2.60 -16.36 9.74
CA SER A 121 3.90 -15.74 9.99
C SER A 121 3.79 -14.27 10.41
N PHE A 122 2.60 -13.66 10.35
CA PHE A 122 2.43 -12.27 10.73
C PHE A 122 2.23 -12.13 12.25
N HIS A 123 3.18 -11.50 12.92
CA HIS A 123 3.04 -11.08 14.32
C HIS A 123 3.93 -9.87 14.59
N ASN A 124 3.71 -9.16 15.70
CA ASN A 124 4.52 -7.99 16.10
C ASN A 124 4.75 -6.93 15.00
N GLY A 125 3.77 -6.77 14.11
CA GLY A 125 3.81 -5.78 13.02
C GLY A 125 4.57 -6.21 11.76
N GLY A 126 5.01 -7.47 11.64
CA GLY A 126 5.75 -7.95 10.46
C GLY A 126 5.59 -9.45 10.20
N PHE A 127 6.19 -9.92 9.10
CA PHE A 127 6.22 -11.33 8.73
C PHE A 127 7.55 -11.97 9.18
N TYR A 128 7.46 -13.10 9.87
CA TYR A 128 8.59 -13.80 10.44
C TYR A 128 8.88 -15.11 9.70
N VAL A 129 10.17 -15.37 9.46
CA VAL A 129 10.65 -16.62 8.86
C VAL A 129 11.15 -17.53 9.99
N ARG A 130 10.70 -18.79 10.02
CA ARG A 130 10.95 -19.72 11.14
C ARG A 130 12.43 -20.01 11.37
N ASP A 131 13.20 -20.16 10.29
CA ASP A 131 14.57 -20.69 10.37
C ASP A 131 15.64 -19.59 10.34
N GLY A 132 15.25 -18.31 10.23
CA GLY A 132 16.17 -17.15 10.17
C GLY A 132 17.15 -17.13 8.98
N SER A 133 17.32 -18.23 8.27
CA SER A 133 18.14 -18.40 7.08
C SER A 133 17.41 -17.95 5.82
N GLY A 134 18.13 -17.33 4.89
CA GLY A 134 17.58 -16.97 3.57
C GLY A 134 16.68 -15.73 3.54
N LEU A 135 16.78 -14.81 4.51
CA LEU A 135 16.00 -13.56 4.52
C LEU A 135 16.17 -12.75 3.22
N GLU A 136 17.38 -12.71 2.67
CA GLU A 136 17.68 -12.02 1.42
C GLU A 136 17.01 -12.69 0.22
N ASP A 137 16.98 -14.03 0.20
CA ASP A 137 16.30 -14.78 -0.84
C ASP A 137 14.77 -14.65 -0.73
N MET A 138 14.24 -14.64 0.49
CA MET A 138 12.82 -14.38 0.74
C MET A 138 12.41 -12.98 0.29
N GLU A 139 13.19 -11.95 0.65
CA GLU A 139 12.97 -10.58 0.19
C GLU A 139 13.01 -10.49 -1.34
N ARG A 140 14.01 -11.12 -1.98
CA ARG A 140 14.13 -11.18 -3.44
C ARG A 140 12.93 -11.88 -4.09
N ARG A 141 12.43 -12.97 -3.50
CA ARG A 141 11.23 -13.68 -3.98
C ARG A 141 9.99 -12.79 -3.87
N ILE A 142 9.81 -12.11 -2.74
CA ILE A 142 8.68 -11.18 -2.52
C ILE A 142 8.77 -10.03 -3.52
N HIS A 143 9.92 -9.40 -3.67
CA HIS A 143 10.11 -8.31 -4.63
C HIS A 143 9.84 -8.76 -6.06
N ARG A 144 10.36 -9.92 -6.48
CA ARG A 144 10.12 -10.47 -7.83
C ARG A 144 8.62 -10.70 -8.07
N LEU A 145 7.92 -11.30 -7.11
CA LEU A 145 6.49 -11.51 -7.19
C LEU A 145 5.73 -10.19 -7.35
N LEU A 146 6.05 -9.20 -6.52
CA LEU A 146 5.37 -7.91 -6.54
C LEU A 146 5.71 -7.09 -7.79
N TRP A 147 6.95 -7.17 -8.30
CA TRP A 147 7.33 -6.55 -9.56
C TRP A 147 6.60 -7.16 -10.74
N GLN A 148 6.45 -8.48 -10.79
CA GLN A 148 5.67 -9.14 -11.85
C GLN A 148 4.21 -8.71 -11.83
N ARG A 149 3.63 -8.45 -10.65
CA ARG A 149 2.21 -8.16 -10.49
C ARG A 149 1.86 -6.67 -10.59
N PHE A 150 2.72 -5.79 -10.08
CA PHE A 150 2.43 -4.36 -9.94
C PHE A 150 3.50 -3.46 -10.57
N GLY A 151 4.58 -4.03 -11.11
CA GLY A 151 5.72 -3.28 -11.60
C GLY A 151 6.66 -2.78 -10.50
N GLN A 152 7.70 -2.08 -10.92
CA GLN A 152 8.68 -1.45 -10.03
C GLN A 152 8.27 -0.01 -9.74
N GLY A 153 8.06 0.31 -8.46
CA GLY A 153 7.91 1.69 -8.01
C GLY A 153 9.28 2.32 -7.77
N PHE A 154 9.61 3.33 -8.57
CA PHE A 154 10.80 4.15 -8.35
C PHE A 154 10.41 5.41 -7.58
N VAL A 155 11.07 5.63 -6.44
CA VAL A 155 10.85 6.82 -5.60
C VAL A 155 12.16 7.57 -5.45
N TYR A 156 12.16 8.84 -5.85
CA TYR A 156 13.24 9.77 -5.52
C TYR A 156 13.03 10.30 -4.10
N CYS A 157 13.89 9.86 -3.17
CA CYS A 157 13.82 10.29 -1.78
C CYS A 157 14.71 11.52 -1.57
N HIS A 158 14.11 12.61 -1.09
CA HIS A 158 14.83 13.85 -0.80
C HIS A 158 15.65 13.76 0.50
N GLY A 159 15.25 12.91 1.45
CA GLY A 159 16.01 12.69 2.68
C GLY A 159 17.25 11.82 2.50
N CYS A 160 17.29 10.96 1.49
CA CYS A 160 18.44 10.13 1.17
C CYS A 160 19.29 10.77 0.07
N LYS A 161 20.61 10.78 0.23
CA LYS A 161 21.56 11.21 -0.81
C LYS A 161 22.29 10.00 -1.40
N ASN A 162 22.60 10.06 -2.69
CA ASN A 162 23.53 9.12 -3.33
C ASN A 162 24.99 9.57 -3.11
N GLU A 163 25.95 8.79 -3.60
CA GLU A 163 27.39 9.08 -3.50
C GLU A 163 27.78 10.44 -4.11
N LYS A 164 26.97 10.95 -5.04
CA LYS A 164 27.15 12.23 -5.72
C LYS A 164 26.36 13.38 -5.07
N GLY A 165 25.72 13.14 -3.93
CA GLY A 165 24.94 14.15 -3.19
C GLY A 165 23.52 14.42 -3.72
N TYR A 166 23.08 13.79 -4.81
CA TYR A 166 21.74 13.92 -5.36
C TYR A 166 20.72 13.04 -4.62
N PRO A 167 19.40 13.34 -4.71
CA PRO A 167 18.34 12.48 -4.17
C PRO A 167 18.49 11.01 -4.57
N LYS A 168 18.49 10.12 -3.59
CA LYS A 168 18.65 8.67 -3.82
C LYS A 168 17.35 8.09 -4.41
N ARG A 169 17.50 7.25 -5.43
CA ARG A 169 16.38 6.50 -6.01
C ARG A 169 16.20 5.15 -5.31
N HIS A 170 15.05 4.94 -4.68
CA HIS A 170 14.65 3.67 -4.08
C HIS A 170 13.86 2.82 -5.08
N LYS A 171 14.10 1.51 -5.05
CA LYS A 171 13.47 0.51 -5.95
C LYS A 171 12.53 -0.47 -5.23
N GLU A 172 12.47 -0.39 -3.91
CA GLU A 172 11.74 -1.30 -3.02
C GLU A 172 10.28 -0.85 -2.79
N TRP A 173 9.76 0.01 -3.66
CA TRP A 173 8.43 0.57 -3.54
C TRP A 173 7.49 -0.05 -4.59
N PHE A 174 6.23 -0.20 -4.21
CA PHE A 174 5.21 -0.84 -5.01
C PHE A 174 3.93 -0.03 -4.92
N MET A 175 3.34 0.29 -6.07
CA MET A 175 2.04 0.93 -6.15
C MET A 175 0.97 -0.16 -6.20
N ILE A 176 0.29 -0.36 -5.07
CA ILE A 176 -0.61 -1.50 -4.88
C ILE A 176 -2.04 -0.96 -4.77
N PRO A 177 -3.00 -1.46 -5.59
CA PRO A 177 -4.41 -1.19 -5.36
C PRO A 177 -4.82 -1.67 -3.97
N ILE A 178 -5.54 -0.83 -3.21
CA ILE A 178 -5.96 -1.18 -1.84
C ILE A 178 -6.76 -2.49 -1.83
N SER A 179 -7.53 -2.73 -2.90
CA SER A 179 -8.26 -3.98 -3.14
C SER A 179 -7.42 -5.25 -3.20
N GLN A 180 -6.13 -5.12 -3.54
CA GLN A 180 -5.19 -6.23 -3.67
C GLN A 180 -4.31 -6.41 -2.44
N LEU A 181 -4.29 -5.48 -1.48
CA LEU A 181 -3.48 -5.58 -0.26
C LEU A 181 -3.72 -6.87 0.53
N PRO A 182 -4.96 -7.37 0.72
CA PRO A 182 -5.17 -8.66 1.38
C PRO A 182 -4.47 -9.81 0.69
N ASN A 183 -4.48 -9.82 -0.65
CA ASN A 183 -3.83 -10.87 -1.44
C ASN A 183 -2.31 -10.76 -1.37
N VAL A 184 -1.78 -9.54 -1.30
CA VAL A 184 -0.34 -9.30 -1.08
C VAL A 184 0.08 -9.86 0.28
N PHE A 185 -0.67 -9.58 1.35
CA PHE A 185 -0.39 -10.12 2.68
C PHE A 185 -0.40 -11.65 2.68
N LYS A 186 -1.39 -12.27 2.04
CA LYS A 186 -1.44 -13.75 1.88
C LYS A 186 -0.23 -14.30 1.14
N ALA A 187 0.19 -13.63 0.06
CA ALA A 187 1.30 -14.10 -0.74
C ALA A 187 2.64 -13.99 0.00
N ILE A 188 2.85 -12.89 0.73
CA ILE A 188 4.02 -12.73 1.60
C ILE A 188 4.02 -13.79 2.69
N ASP A 189 2.88 -14.01 3.36
CA ASP A 189 2.74 -15.05 4.39
C ASP A 189 3.08 -16.44 3.85
N ALA A 190 2.58 -16.79 2.65
CA ALA A 190 2.90 -18.06 2.00
C ALA A 190 4.40 -18.23 1.75
N ILE A 191 5.07 -17.19 1.24
CA ILE A 191 6.52 -17.20 1.01
C ILE A 191 7.28 -17.38 2.34
N CYS A 192 6.92 -16.63 3.37
CA CYS A 192 7.56 -16.69 4.69
C CYS A 192 7.36 -18.04 5.39
N VAL A 193 6.22 -18.70 5.17
CA VAL A 193 5.91 -20.03 5.70
C VAL A 193 6.56 -21.15 4.87
N GLY A 194 7.10 -20.86 3.69
CA GLY A 194 7.74 -21.85 2.81
C GLY A 194 6.75 -22.68 1.99
N LYS A 195 5.60 -22.12 1.64
CA LYS A 195 4.62 -22.72 0.71
C LYS A 195 4.75 -22.18 -0.71
#